data_AF-A0A194QEI0-F1
#
_entry.id   AF-A0A194QEI0-F1
#
_cell.length_a   1.000
_cell.length_b   1.000
_cell.length_c   1.000
_cell.angle_alpha   90.00
_cell.angle_beta   90.00
_cell.angle_gamma   90.00
#
_symmetry.space_group_name_H-M   'P 1'
#
loop_
_entity.id
_entity.type
_entity.pdbx_description
1 polymer ?
#
loop_
_entity_poly.entity_id
_entity_poly.type
_entity_poly.pdbx_seq_one_letter_code
_entity_poly.pdbx_strand_id
1 'polypeptide(L)' 'MDVPDAVLGKFTLLCTVTVFVVLVFWVNTYPFIDKDLSIYEYIPDPKWALLGCAVWGFLFIGGLMSFTLYHIYPYL' A
#
# COMPACT_ATOMS: atom_id res chain seq x y z
N MET A 1 -20.51 -16.90 -6.66
CA MET A 1 -19.08 -16.59 -6.89
C MET A 1 -18.41 -17.87 -7.24
N ASP A 2 -17.97 -17.99 -8.48
CA ASP A 2 -17.22 -19.17 -8.91
C ASP A 2 -15.88 -19.21 -8.15
N VAL A 3 -15.31 -20.40 -7.95
CA VAL A 3 -13.99 -20.58 -7.31
C VAL A 3 -12.92 -19.59 -7.84
N PRO A 4 -12.80 -19.32 -9.16
CA PRO A 4 -11.92 -18.26 -9.68
C PRO A 4 -12.18 -16.85 -9.13
N ASP A 5 -13.44 -16.48 -8.89
CA ASP A 5 -13.80 -15.17 -8.34
C ASP A 5 -13.37 -15.03 -6.88
N ALA A 6 -13.50 -16.11 -6.10
CA ALA A 6 -13.06 -16.12 -4.71
C ALA A 6 -11.53 -15.97 -4.59
N VAL A 7 -10.78 -16.46 -5.58
CA VAL A 7 -9.31 -16.33 -5.63
C VAL A 7 -8.90 -14.89 -5.96
N LEU A 8 -9.57 -14.26 -6.93
CA LEU A 8 -9.28 -12.87 -7.31
C LEU A 8 -9.51 -11.89 -6.15
N GLY A 9 -10.63 -12.04 -5.42
CA GLY A 9 -10.91 -11.22 -4.24
C GLY A 9 -9.85 -11.37 -3.15
N LYS A 10 -9.42 -12.60 -2.85
CA LYS A 10 -8.35 -12.86 -1.88
C LYS A 10 -7.00 -12.29 -2.32
N PHE A 11 -6.69 -12.37 -3.60
CA PHE A 11 -5.46 -11.82 -4.16
C PHE A 11 -5.43 -10.29 -4.04
N THR A 12 -6.51 -9.62 -4.43
CA THR A 12 -6.64 -8.16 -4.29
C THR A 12 -6.52 -7.72 -2.83
N LEU A 13 -7.14 -8.46 -1.90
CA LEU A 13 -7.01 -8.20 -0.47
C LEU A 13 -5.56 -8.36 0.01
N LEU A 14 -4.90 -9.45 -0.38
CA LEU A 14 -3.50 -9.71 -0.01
C LEU A 14 -2.58 -8.59 -0.50
N CYS A 15 -2.69 -8.19 -1.77
CA CYS A 15 -1.94 -7.08 -2.34
C CYS A 15 -2.19 -5.78 -1.57
N THR A 16 -3.46 -5.48 -1.26
CA THR A 16 -3.84 -4.27 -0.54
C THR A 16 -3.27 -4.25 0.89
N VAL A 17 -3.28 -5.40 1.57
CA VAL A 17 -2.66 -5.56 2.90
C VAL A 17 -1.14 -5.40 2.84
N THR A 18 -0.48 -5.95 1.81
CA THR A 18 0.97 -5.75 1.63
C THR A 18 1.31 -4.28 1.46
N VAL A 19 0.56 -3.55 0.63
CA VAL A 19 0.74 -2.10 0.47
C VAL A 19 0.52 -1.35 1.79
N PHE A 20 -0.51 -1.73 2.55
CA PHE A 20 -0.76 -1.15 3.87
C PHE A 20 0.42 -1.35 4.82
N VAL A 21 0.96 -2.56 4.90
CA VAL A 21 2.11 -2.85 5.76
C VAL A 21 3.31 -2.00 5.37
N VAL A 22 3.61 -1.89 4.07
CA VAL A 22 4.69 -1.02 3.56
C VAL A 22 4.46 0.44 3.97
N LEU A 23 3.24 0.96 3.80
CA LEU A 23 2.88 2.32 4.21
C LEU A 23 3.02 2.54 5.71
N VAL A 24 2.57 1.59 6.53
CA VAL A 24 2.68 1.68 8.00
C VAL A 24 4.15 1.71 8.41
N PHE A 25 4.99 0.80 7.91
CA PHE A 25 6.42 0.85 8.17
C PHE A 25 7.02 2.17 7.70
N TRP A 26 6.68 2.63 6.50
CA TRP A 26 7.20 3.87 5.96
C TRP A 26 6.85 5.07 6.85
N VAL A 27 5.58 5.28 7.16
CA VAL A 27 5.10 6.42 7.95
C VAL A 27 5.64 6.40 9.38
N ASN A 28 5.81 5.21 9.98
CA ASN A 28 6.29 5.08 11.35
C ASN A 28 7.81 5.03 11.48
N THR A 29 8.56 4.76 10.42
CA THR A 29 10.02 4.68 10.48
C THR A 29 10.66 5.92 9.87
N TYR A 30 10.23 6.37 8.69
CA TYR A 30 10.85 7.47 7.95
C TYR A 30 11.14 8.75 8.77
N PRO A 31 10.19 9.32 9.54
CA PRO A 31 10.45 10.55 10.30
C PRO A 31 11.39 10.38 11.50
N PHE A 32 11.66 9.14 11.92
CA PHE A 32 12.50 8.83 13.08
C PHE A 32 13.88 8.28 12.69
N ILE A 33 14.23 8.29 11.40
CA ILE A 33 15.56 7.83 10.99
C ILE A 33 16.60 8.90 11.30
N ASP A 34 17.56 8.53 12.15
CA ASP A 34 18.70 9.38 12.47
C ASP A 34 19.59 9.60 11.25
N LYS A 35 20.08 10.84 11.10
CA LYS A 35 20.99 11.25 10.02
C LYS A 35 22.38 10.63 10.13
N ASP A 36 22.75 10.18 11.33
CA ASP A 36 24.06 9.59 11.62
C ASP A 36 24.11 8.07 11.33
N LEU A 37 22.99 7.47 10.96
CA LEU A 37 22.95 6.08 10.53
C LEU A 37 23.50 5.94 9.11
N SER A 38 24.37 4.95 8.88
CA SER A 38 24.89 4.61 7.54
C SER A 38 23.81 4.26 6.52
N ILE A 39 22.62 3.87 6.99
CA ILE A 39 21.45 3.65 6.12
C ILE A 39 20.88 4.95 5.55
N TYR A 40 21.19 6.12 6.13
CA TYR A 40 20.67 7.42 5.68
C TYR A 40 21.08 7.76 4.24
N GLU A 41 22.25 7.30 3.80
CA GLU A 41 22.71 7.48 2.41
C GLU A 41 21.84 6.76 1.37
N TYR A 42 21.15 5.69 1.79
CA TYR A 42 20.23 4.93 0.93
C TYR A 42 18.81 5.51 0.96
N ILE A 43 18.56 6.50 1.81
CA ILE A 43 17.25 7.11 1.95
C ILE A 43 17.12 8.18 0.87
N PRO A 44 16.11 8.07 -0.02
CA PRO A 44 15.88 9.09 -1.02
C PRO A 44 15.54 10.43 -0.37
N ASP A 45 15.92 11.52 -1.05
CA ASP A 45 15.62 12.90 -0.65
C ASP A 45 14.16 13.01 -0.16
N PRO A 46 13.88 13.71 0.96
CA PRO A 46 12.55 13.82 1.54
C PRO A 46 11.41 14.08 0.57
N LYS A 47 11.66 14.87 -0.49
CA LYS A 47 10.66 15.12 -1.54
C LYS A 47 10.25 13.84 -2.26
N TRP A 48 11.21 13.01 -2.64
CA TRP A 48 10.97 11.74 -3.33
C TRP A 48 10.38 10.68 -2.39
N ALA A 49 10.81 10.67 -1.13
CA ALA A 49 10.26 9.76 -0.14
C ALA A 49 8.78 10.03 0.15
N LEU A 50 8.41 11.32 0.30
CA LEU A 50 7.03 11.75 0.47
C LEU A 50 6.18 11.48 -0.77
N LEU A 51 6.73 11.71 -1.97
CA LEU A 51 6.06 11.38 -3.21
C LEU A 51 5.79 9.87 -3.31
N GLY A 52 6.77 9.04 -2.98
CA GLY A 52 6.62 7.59 -2.91
C GLY A 52 5.51 7.18 -1.95
N CYS A 53 5.48 7.76 -0.74
CA CYS A 53 4.41 7.54 0.23
C CYS A 53 3.03 7.92 -0.33
N ALA A 54 2.92 9.05 -1.03
CA ALA A 54 1.65 9.49 -1.63
C ALA A 54 1.18 8.53 -2.74
N VAL A 55 2.09 8.08 -3.60
CA VAL A 55 1.78 7.11 -4.67
C VAL A 55 1.32 5.78 -4.09
N TRP A 56 2.02 5.25 -3.08
CA TRP A 56 1.62 4.02 -2.39
C TRP A 56 0.28 4.18 -1.67
N GLY A 57 0.03 5.35 -1.05
CA GLY A 57 -1.26 5.68 -0.44
C GLY A 57 -2.39 5.68 -1.46
N PHE A 58 -2.16 6.23 -2.65
CA PHE A 58 -3.13 6.19 -3.73
C PHE A 58 -3.40 4.77 -4.22
N LEU A 59 -2.36 3.94 -4.38
CA LEU A 59 -2.52 2.52 -4.74
C LEU A 59 -3.29 1.73 -3.68
N PHE A 60 -3.07 2.02 -2.39
CA PHE A 60 -3.82 1.40 -1.31
C PHE A 60 -5.32 1.74 -1.37
N ILE A 61 -5.64 3.03 -1.51
CA ILE A 61 -7.03 3.50 -1.63
C ILE A 61 -7.68 2.90 -2.88
N GLY A 62 -6.99 2.93 -4.03
CA GLY A 62 -7.48 2.33 -5.27
C GLY A 62 -7.69 0.82 -5.17
N GLY A 63 -6.82 0.11 -4.44
CA GLY A 63 -6.95 -1.32 -4.15
C GLY A 63 -8.18 -1.61 -3.30
N LEU A 64 -8.42 -0.84 -2.24
CA LEU A 64 -9.63 -0.94 -1.42
C LEU A 64 -10.89 -0.65 -2.23
N MET A 65 -10.91 0.43 -3.02
CA MET A 65 -12.05 0.76 -3.88
C MET A 65 -12.35 -0.37 -4.87
N SER A 66 -11.33 -0.93 -5.51
CA SER A 66 -11.47 -2.05 -6.44
C SER A 66 -11.99 -3.30 -5.73
N PHE A 67 -11.46 -3.62 -4.55
CA PHE A 67 -11.92 -4.73 -3.71
C PHE A 67 -13.40 -4.56 -3.31
N THR A 68 -13.78 -3.36 -2.89
CA THR A 68 -15.17 -3.02 -2.52
C THR A 68 -16.10 -3.13 -3.72
N LEU A 69 -15.76 -2.51 -4.85
CA LEU A 69 -16.56 -2.60 -6.08
C LEU A 69 -16.72 -4.05 -6.54
N TYR A 70 -15.64 -4.83 -6.49
CA TYR A 70 -15.67 -6.25 -6.84
C TYR A 70 -16.69 -7.05 -6.03
N HIS A 71 -16.80 -6.79 -4.72
CA HIS A 71 -17.75 -7.48 -3.86
C HIS A 71 -19.17 -6.94 -3.94
N ILE A 72 -19.36 -5.66 -4.26
CA ILE A 72 -20.68 -5.03 -4.33
C ILE A 72 -21.32 -5.19 -5.71
N TYR A 73 -20.53 -5.29 -6.79
CA TYR A 73 -21.01 -5.39 -8.17
C TYR A 73 -22.11 -6.45 -8.40
N PRO A 74 -22.06 -7.66 -7.79
CA PRO A 74 -23.12 -8.66 -7.96
C PRO A 74 -24.46 -8.29 -7.28
N TYR A 75 -24.46 -7.28 -6.42
CA TYR A 75 -25.63 -6.82 -5.65
C TYR A 75 -26.16 -5.46 -6.14
N LEU A 76 -25.60 -4.95 -7.24
CA LEU A 76 -25.90 -3.65 -7.85
C LEU A 76 -26.73 -3.86 -9.12
#